data_AF-A0AAN6N0L5-F1
#
_entry.id   AF-A0AAN6N0L5-F1
#
_cell.length_a   1.000
_cell.length_b   1.000
_cell.length_c   1.000
_cell.angle_alpha   90.00
_cell.angle_beta   90.00
_cell.angle_gamma   90.00
#
_symmetry.space_group_name_H-M   'P 1'
#
loop_
_entity.id
_entity.type
_entity.pdbx_description
1 polymer ?
#
loop_
_entity_poly.entity_id
_entity_poly.type
_entity_poly.pdbx_seq_one_letter_code
_entity_poly.pdbx_strand_id
1 'polypeptide(L)'
;MVENKLPVTERTVFPMCSLTKLFTSMAMGAFIDNPPNNVTWQTRLVDILPEFSIQDPFQHHMTVEDALSHQTGMSLGTWYLGGNNNILIAHKDSLKFLIDQ
;
A
#
# COMPACT_ATOMS: atom_id res chain seq x y z
N MET A 1 7.38 -19.89 -18.06
CA MET A 1 6.16 -20.05 -18.90
C MET A 1 6.46 -19.74 -20.37
N VAL A 2 7.00 -18.55 -20.67
CA VAL A 2 7.31 -18.12 -22.05
C VAL A 2 8.36 -19.01 -22.72
N GLU A 3 9.45 -19.30 -22.01
CA GLU A 3 10.57 -20.09 -22.56
C GLU A 3 10.19 -21.55 -22.89
N ASN A 4 9.36 -22.15 -22.04
CA ASN A 4 8.86 -23.53 -22.21
C ASN A 4 7.56 -23.62 -23.04
N LYS A 5 7.04 -22.49 -23.56
CA LYS A 5 5.79 -22.40 -24.34
C LYS A 5 4.61 -23.16 -23.74
N LEU A 6 4.49 -23.16 -22.41
CA LEU A 6 3.38 -23.84 -21.73
C LEU A 6 2.06 -23.13 -22.08
N PRO A 7 0.97 -23.87 -22.35
CA PRO A 7 -0.34 -23.26 -22.59
C PRO A 7 -0.85 -22.60 -21.31
N VAL A 8 -1.54 -21.46 -21.48
CA VAL A 8 -2.30 -20.85 -20.38
C VAL A 8 -3.53 -21.70 -20.10
N THR A 9 -3.77 -21.97 -18.82
CA THR A 9 -4.89 -22.80 -18.31
C THR A 9 -5.57 -22.08 -17.16
N GLU A 10 -6.70 -22.60 -16.70
CA GLU A 10 -7.42 -22.12 -15.51
C GLU A 10 -6.58 -22.19 -14.22
N ARG A 11 -5.49 -22.97 -14.21
CA ARG A 11 -4.56 -23.09 -13.07
C ARG A 11 -3.34 -22.17 -13.18
N THR A 12 -3.25 -21.37 -14.24
CA THR A 12 -2.11 -20.47 -14.43
C THR A 12 -2.20 -19.30 -13.46
N VAL A 13 -1.19 -19.15 -12.61
CA VAL A 13 -1.11 -18.05 -11.65
C VAL A 13 -0.45 -16.83 -12.29
N PHE A 14 -1.12 -15.68 -12.20
CA PHE A 14 -0.61 -14.39 -12.65
C PHE A 14 -0.39 -13.45 -11.46
N PRO A 15 0.61 -12.57 -11.50
CA PRO A 15 0.74 -11.51 -10.51
C PRO A 15 -0.44 -10.53 -10.64
N MET A 16 -1.09 -10.21 -9.52
CA MET A 16 -2.26 -9.31 -9.50
C MET A 16 -1.89 -7.82 -9.63
N CYS A 17 -0.63 -7.46 -9.39
CA CYS A 17 -0.14 -6.08 -9.45
C CYS A 17 -1.06 -5.11 -8.67
N SER A 18 -1.45 -3.97 -9.27
CA SER A 18 -2.31 -2.98 -8.61
C SER A 18 -3.72 -3.48 -8.28
N LEU A 19 -4.18 -4.62 -8.82
CA LEU A 19 -5.48 -5.20 -8.40
C LEU A 19 -5.46 -5.61 -6.92
N THR A 20 -4.28 -5.87 -6.35
CA THR A 20 -4.12 -6.10 -4.90
C THR A 20 -4.72 -4.97 -4.06
N LYS A 21 -4.68 -3.71 -4.54
CA LYS A 21 -5.26 -2.55 -3.84
C LYS A 21 -6.75 -2.73 -3.52
N LEU A 22 -7.51 -3.34 -4.45
CA LEU A 22 -8.94 -3.60 -4.23
C LEU A 22 -9.15 -4.51 -3.00
N PHE A 23 -8.38 -5.58 -2.90
CA PHE A 23 -8.46 -6.51 -1.78
C PHE A 23 -7.99 -5.86 -0.48
N THR A 24 -6.95 -5.02 -0.52
CA THR A 24 -6.50 -4.24 0.64
C THR A 24 -7.60 -3.29 1.14
N SER A 25 -8.22 -2.51 0.24
CA SER A 25 -9.31 -1.60 0.62
C SER A 25 -10.53 -2.34 1.16
N MET A 26 -10.87 -3.49 0.57
CA MET A 26 -11.98 -4.34 1.02
C MET A 26 -11.71 -4.89 2.43
N ALA A 27 -10.50 -5.38 2.69
CA ALA A 27 -10.11 -5.86 4.01
C ALA A 27 -10.16 -4.75 5.07
N MET A 28 -9.72 -3.54 4.74
CA MET A 28 -9.81 -2.39 5.63
C MET A 28 -11.27 -2.01 5.92
N GLY A 29 -12.12 -1.95 4.88
CA GLY A 29 -13.55 -1.66 5.07
C GLY A 29 -14.23 -2.70 5.96
N ALA A 30 -13.97 -3.99 5.72
CA ALA A 30 -14.47 -5.05 6.57
C ALA A 30 -13.95 -4.93 8.02
N PHE A 31 -12.69 -4.53 8.23
CA PHE A 31 -12.15 -4.30 9.57
C PHE A 31 -12.87 -3.15 10.29
N ILE A 32 -13.06 -2.01 9.62
CA ILE A 32 -13.76 -0.83 10.16
C ILE A 32 -15.21 -1.20 10.54
N ASP A 33 -15.91 -1.98 9.71
CA ASP A 33 -17.30 -2.39 9.93
C ASP A 33 -17.50 -3.40 11.07
N ASN A 34 -16.43 -4.05 11.56
CA ASN A 34 -16.50 -5.08 12.61
C ASN A 34 -15.99 -4.56 13.97
N PRO A 35 -16.85 -4.03 14.85
CA PRO A 35 -16.48 -3.62 16.20
C PRO A 35 -16.26 -4.83 17.15
N PRO A 36 -15.49 -4.67 18.25
CA PRO A 36 -14.85 -3.43 18.69
C PRO A 36 -13.53 -3.16 17.95
N ASN A 37 -13.43 -1.98 17.35
CA ASN A 37 -12.20 -1.40 16.82
C ASN A 37 -12.26 0.13 17.03
N ASN A 38 -11.11 0.80 16.97
CA ASN A 38 -10.96 2.25 17.15
C ASN A 38 -10.55 2.97 15.86
N VAL A 39 -10.71 2.31 14.71
CA VAL A 39 -10.28 2.82 13.41
C VAL A 39 -11.49 3.15 12.56
N THR A 40 -11.52 4.35 12.02
CA THR A 40 -12.52 4.82 11.06
C THR A 40 -11.81 5.31 9.81
N TRP A 41 -12.57 5.59 8.75
CA TRP A 41 -12.05 6.20 7.53
C TRP A 41 -11.32 7.52 7.79
N GLN A 42 -11.73 8.26 8.82
CA GLN A 42 -11.16 9.54 9.23
C GLN A 42 -10.04 9.40 10.28
N THR A 43 -9.70 8.18 10.72
CA THR A 43 -8.54 7.98 11.58
C THR A 43 -7.27 8.38 10.84
N ARG A 44 -6.43 9.20 11.48
CA ARG A 44 -5.16 9.63 10.91
C ARG A 44 -4.18 8.47 10.91
N LEU A 45 -3.39 8.34 9.85
CA LEU A 45 -2.38 7.28 9.77
C LEU A 45 -1.36 7.37 10.90
N VAL A 46 -0.96 8.58 11.30
CA VAL A 46 -0.02 8.81 12.41
C VAL A 46 -0.52 8.33 13.76
N ASP A 47 -1.85 8.20 13.94
CA ASP A 47 -2.43 7.67 15.17
C ASP A 47 -2.36 6.13 15.22
N ILE A 48 -2.27 5.48 14.06
CA ILE A 48 -2.19 4.01 13.91
C ILE A 48 -0.72 3.56 13.75
N LEU A 49 0.08 4.36 13.04
CA LEU A 49 1.46 4.10 12.65
C LEU A 49 2.30 5.35 13.00
N PRO A 50 2.69 5.53 14.27
CA PRO A 50 3.38 6.75 14.74
C PRO A 50 4.70 7.04 14.02
N GLU A 51 5.37 5.99 13.54
CA GLU A 51 6.59 6.10 12.76
C GLU A 51 6.36 6.62 11.33
N PHE A 52 5.12 6.66 10.83
CA PHE A 52 4.73 7.33 9.59
C PHE A 52 4.64 8.85 9.79
N SER A 53 5.67 9.44 10.40
CA SER A 53 5.74 10.87 10.67
C SER A 53 6.50 11.57 9.55
N ILE A 54 5.73 11.96 8.53
CA ILE A 54 6.24 12.79 7.44
C ILE A 54 6.27 14.25 7.92
N GLN A 55 7.37 14.96 7.66
CA GLN A 55 7.58 16.34 8.12
C GLN A 55 6.61 17.35 7.47
N ASP A 56 5.92 16.96 6.40
CA ASP A 56 4.92 17.76 5.70
C ASP A 56 3.61 17.87 6.53
N PRO A 57 3.17 19.09 6.89
CA PRO A 57 1.92 19.32 7.61
C PRO A 57 0.70 18.69 6.95
N PHE A 58 0.62 18.65 5.62
CA PHE A 58 -0.52 18.04 4.91
C PHE A 58 -0.57 16.52 5.12
N GLN A 59 0.59 15.87 5.06
CA GLN A 59 0.69 14.41 5.21
C GLN A 59 0.55 13.98 6.67
N HIS A 60 0.84 14.86 7.63
CA HIS A 60 0.58 14.62 9.04
C HIS A 60 -0.93 14.50 9.37
N HIS A 61 -1.79 15.08 8.53
CA HIS A 61 -3.24 14.99 8.64
C HIS A 61 -3.85 13.87 7.78
N MET A 62 -3.03 13.09 7.08
CA MET A 62 -3.48 12.03 6.19
C MET A 62 -4.32 10.98 6.94
N THR A 63 -5.50 10.70 6.40
CA THR A 63 -6.42 9.69 6.92
C THR A 63 -6.32 8.35 6.19
N VAL A 64 -6.96 7.32 6.74
CA VAL A 64 -7.11 6.02 6.06
C VAL A 64 -7.78 6.18 4.70
N GLU A 65 -8.80 7.04 4.60
CA GLU A 65 -9.49 7.35 3.34
C GLU A 65 -8.53 7.98 2.32
N ASP A 66 -7.74 8.97 2.72
CA ASP A 66 -6.79 9.64 1.82
C ASP A 66 -5.78 8.66 1.24
N ALA A 67 -5.27 7.74 2.06
CA ALA A 67 -4.32 6.71 1.66
C ALA A 67 -4.89 5.74 0.62
N LEU A 68 -6.13 5.31 0.80
CA LEU A 68 -6.79 4.32 -0.08
C LEU A 68 -7.41 4.94 -1.34
N SER A 69 -7.61 6.26 -1.35
CA SER A 69 -8.22 7.02 -2.45
C SER A 69 -7.21 7.83 -3.28
N HIS A 70 -5.90 7.69 -3.02
CA HIS A 70 -4.84 8.44 -3.70
C HIS A 70 -4.88 9.97 -3.46
N GLN A 71 -5.36 10.41 -2.30
CA GLN A 71 -5.44 11.84 -1.94
C GLN A 71 -4.32 12.27 -0.97
N THR A 72 -3.19 11.55 -0.99
CA THR A 72 -2.10 11.72 -0.02
C THR A 72 -1.14 12.86 -0.35
N GLY A 73 -1.12 13.34 -1.60
CA GLY A 73 -0.10 14.27 -2.09
C GLY A 73 1.30 13.66 -2.24
N MET A 74 1.47 12.37 -1.95
CA MET A 74 2.75 11.67 -2.10
C MET A 74 3.13 11.52 -3.58
N SER A 75 4.39 11.79 -3.91
CA SER A 75 4.88 11.61 -5.27
C SER A 75 5.06 10.12 -5.60
N LEU A 76 4.81 9.75 -6.86
CA LEU A 76 5.08 8.41 -7.34
C LEU A 76 6.58 8.26 -7.61
N GLY A 77 7.32 7.63 -6.69
CA GLY A 77 8.70 7.23 -6.94
C GLY A 77 8.76 6.29 -8.16
N THR A 78 9.56 6.64 -9.18
CA THR A 78 9.75 5.85 -10.42
C THR A 78 10.38 4.46 -10.18
N TRP A 79 10.82 4.19 -8.96
CA TRP A 79 11.55 3.00 -8.53
C TRP A 79 10.72 1.71 -8.55
N TYR A 80 9.38 1.79 -8.44
CA TYR A 80 8.50 0.61 -8.52
C TYR A 80 8.56 -0.08 -9.89
N LEU A 81 8.94 0.63 -10.95
CA LEU A 81 9.08 0.08 -12.31
C LEU A 81 10.40 -0.67 -12.54
N GLY A 82 11.42 -0.48 -11.69
CA GLY A 82 12.77 -1.04 -11.89
C GLY A 82 13.06 -2.34 -11.14
N GLY A 83 12.20 -2.72 -10.18
CA GLY A 83 12.51 -3.81 -9.24
C GLY A 83 12.26 -5.23 -9.75
N ASN A 84 11.56 -5.44 -10.87
CA ASN A 84 11.15 -6.78 -11.35
C ASN A 84 10.55 -7.66 -10.23
N ASN A 85 9.75 -7.08 -9.33
CA ASN A 85 9.20 -7.71 -8.11
C ASN A 85 10.22 -8.20 -7.07
N ASN A 86 11.49 -7.77 -7.16
CA ASN A 86 12.46 -7.99 -6.09
C ASN A 86 12.25 -6.99 -4.94
N ILE A 87 12.45 -7.48 -3.72
CA ILE A 87 12.48 -6.64 -2.51
C ILE A 87 13.82 -5.88 -2.53
N LEU A 88 13.79 -4.63 -3.01
CA LEU A 88 14.97 -3.76 -3.06
C LEU A 88 15.27 -3.10 -1.70
N ILE A 89 14.26 -2.98 -0.86
CA ILE A 89 14.33 -2.30 0.43
C ILE A 89 13.86 -3.28 1.49
N ALA A 90 14.70 -3.55 2.49
CA ALA A 90 14.33 -4.43 3.58
C ALA A 90 13.13 -3.84 4.34
N HIS A 91 12.27 -4.71 4.87
CA HIS A 91 11.08 -4.28 5.60
C HIS A 91 11.38 -3.24 6.69
N LYS A 92 12.49 -3.41 7.43
CA LYS A 92 12.91 -2.47 8.48
C LYS A 92 13.24 -1.05 7.97
N ASP A 93 13.56 -0.92 6.68
CA ASP A 93 14.01 0.32 6.06
C ASP A 93 12.93 0.95 5.15
N SER A 94 11.79 0.28 4.95
CA SER A 94 10.74 0.68 4.02
C SER A 94 10.07 2.00 4.40
N LEU A 95 9.75 2.18 5.69
CA LEU A 95 9.11 3.39 6.20
C LEU A 95 10.05 4.59 6.15
N LYS A 96 11.32 4.39 6.54
CA LYS A 96 12.35 5.42 6.38
C LYS A 96 12.44 5.87 4.92
N PHE A 97 12.48 4.92 4.00
CA PHE A 97 12.53 5.24 2.57
C PHE A 97 11.29 6.00 2.07
N LEU A 98 10.10 5.69 2.58
CA LEU A 98 8.86 6.39 2.21
C LEU A 98 8.80 7.82 2.78
N ILE A 99 9.36 8.04 3.96
CA ILE A 99 9.40 9.33 4.64
C ILE A 99 10.47 10.26 4.06
N ASP A 100 11.59 9.70 3.61
CA ASP A 100 12.72 10.45 3.04
C ASP A 100 12.51 10.91 1.57
N GLN A 101 11.31 10.68 0.97
CA GLN A 101 10.94 11.12 -0.39
C GLN A 101 10.49 12.58 -0.40
#